data_AF-A0A942GXA7-F1
#
_entry.id   AF-A0A942GXA7-F1
#
_cell.length_a   1.000
_cell.length_b   1.000
_cell.length_c   1.000
_cell.angle_alpha   90.00
_cell.angle_beta   90.00
_cell.angle_gamma   90.00
#
_symmetry.space_group_name_H-M   'P 1'
#
loop_
_entity.id
_entity.type
_entity.pdbx_description
1 polymer ?
#
loop_
_entity_poly.entity_id
_entity_poly.type
_entity_poly.pdbx_seq_one_letter_code
_entity_poly.pdbx_strand_id
1 'polypeptide(L)'
;MNKSLVFVGALLLAGTAHSQVIFNDTFESPTFTAANLDGQQGWADDGASLPGTGNYVVNNSRSAGSGTQSVRIGSNALSIEAYKTLSTPFGGGVNPVISVSADVWIDGTSASTVFYGITGRIGNDRIAGLVASSSGLVRRTVLGTFVDVAGASVTTNAWNKFRYDVTYSSPGVASIQYFLNNAAITNSISVNGLFAGNPASVGNFSEVALYTFNFGTSGTVGANFDNMLVQLTPVPEPATLAILGLGAAMLRRRRKASK
;
A
#
# COMPACT_ATOMS: atom_id res chain seq x y z
N MET A 1 -35.91 33.17 -10.28
CA MET A 1 -34.76 32.27 -10.08
C MET A 1 -35.25 30.86 -9.81
N ASN A 2 -34.81 29.90 -10.63
CA ASN A 2 -35.26 28.51 -10.57
C ASN A 2 -34.72 27.83 -9.29
N LYS A 3 -35.55 27.72 -8.26
CA LYS A 3 -35.23 27.07 -6.97
C LYS A 3 -34.70 25.62 -7.13
N SER A 4 -34.98 24.99 -8.26
CA SER A 4 -34.48 23.67 -8.63
C SER A 4 -32.97 23.61 -8.90
N LEU A 5 -32.33 24.72 -9.30
CA LEU A 5 -30.90 24.76 -9.64
C LEU A 5 -29.99 24.78 -8.40
N VAL A 6 -30.44 25.43 -7.32
CA VAL A 6 -29.72 25.51 -6.04
C VAL A 6 -29.66 24.13 -5.34
N PHE A 7 -30.73 23.32 -5.47
CA PHE A 7 -30.80 22.00 -4.84
C PHE A 7 -29.92 20.94 -5.53
N VAL A 8 -29.75 21.01 -6.85
CA VAL A 8 -28.86 20.11 -7.60
C VAL A 8 -27.38 20.40 -7.29
N GLY A 9 -27.03 21.68 -7.10
CA GLY A 9 -25.68 22.07 -6.68
C GLY A 9 -25.29 21.52 -5.30
N ALA A 10 -26.21 21.50 -4.34
CA ALA A 10 -25.97 20.97 -2.99
C ALA A 10 -25.76 19.44 -2.96
N LEU A 11 -26.45 18.69 -3.82
CA LEU A 11 -26.27 17.23 -3.92
C LEU A 11 -24.97 16.82 -4.62
N LEU A 12 -24.47 17.62 -5.57
CA LEU A 12 -23.18 17.37 -6.23
C LEU A 12 -21.99 17.59 -5.28
N LEU A 13 -22.14 18.45 -4.27
CA LEU A 13 -21.10 18.73 -3.27
C LEU A 13 -21.00 17.67 -2.16
N ALA A 14 -22.06 16.88 -1.94
CA ALA A 14 -22.08 15.83 -0.90
C ALA A 14 -21.47 14.49 -1.35
N GLY A 15 -21.03 14.39 -2.61
CA GLY A 15 -20.63 13.12 -3.22
C GLY A 15 -19.14 12.82 -3.25
N THR A 16 -18.28 13.72 -2.79
CA THR A 16 -16.84 13.50 -2.90
C THR A 16 -16.29 12.86 -1.61
N ALA A 17 -16.53 11.55 -1.49
CA ALA A 17 -15.70 10.70 -0.65
C ALA A 17 -14.27 10.74 -1.26
N HIS A 18 -13.47 11.73 -0.83
CA HIS A 18 -12.12 11.89 -1.33
C HIS A 18 -11.21 10.87 -0.65
N SER A 19 -10.52 10.05 -1.46
CA SER A 19 -9.38 9.27 -0.98
C SER A 19 -8.36 10.23 -0.39
N GLN A 20 -8.00 10.04 0.88
CA GLN A 20 -6.97 10.83 1.52
C GLN A 20 -5.63 10.15 1.27
N VAL A 21 -4.75 10.80 0.50
CA VAL A 21 -3.36 10.37 0.36
C VAL A 21 -2.63 10.67 1.67
N ILE A 22 -2.10 9.62 2.30
CA ILE A 22 -1.31 9.72 3.54
C ILE A 22 0.16 9.91 3.18
N PHE A 23 0.62 9.11 2.23
CA PHE A 23 1.99 9.09 1.76
C PHE A 23 1.99 8.77 0.28
N ASN A 24 2.77 9.50 -0.49
CA ASN A 24 2.98 9.24 -1.91
C ASN A 24 4.41 9.61 -2.24
N ASP A 25 5.16 8.66 -2.77
CA ASP A 25 6.53 8.86 -3.21
C ASP A 25 6.74 8.21 -4.57
N THR A 26 7.03 9.06 -5.54
CA THR A 26 7.42 8.68 -6.90
C THR A 26 8.94 8.71 -7.05
N PHE A 27 9.66 9.09 -5.99
CA PHE A 27 11.09 9.32 -5.97
C PHE A 27 11.60 10.41 -6.93
N GLU A 28 10.70 11.17 -7.58
CA GLU A 28 11.05 12.28 -8.47
C GLU A 28 11.03 13.66 -7.77
N SER A 29 10.12 13.85 -6.82
CA SER A 29 9.85 15.15 -6.21
C SER A 29 9.48 15.04 -4.72
N PRO A 30 10.31 15.59 -3.81
CA PRO A 30 11.59 16.23 -4.10
C PRO A 30 12.61 15.25 -4.68
N THR A 31 13.53 15.74 -5.52
CA THR A 31 14.55 14.91 -6.16
C THR A 31 15.43 14.25 -5.12
N PHE A 32 15.58 12.94 -5.24
CA PHE A 32 16.45 12.17 -4.35
C PHE A 32 17.89 12.19 -4.87
N THR A 33 18.86 12.17 -3.96
CA THR A 33 20.26 11.99 -4.33
C THR A 33 20.48 10.52 -4.66
N ALA A 34 21.16 10.23 -5.77
CA ALA A 34 21.54 8.87 -6.17
C ALA A 34 22.59 8.28 -5.21
N ALA A 35 22.13 7.83 -4.05
CA ALA A 35 22.89 7.34 -2.91
C ALA A 35 21.98 6.48 -2.03
N ASN A 36 22.44 6.10 -0.82
CA ASN A 36 21.62 5.40 0.16
C ASN A 36 20.34 6.20 0.47
N LEU A 37 19.20 5.52 0.49
CA LEU A 37 17.89 6.10 0.78
C LEU A 37 17.76 6.56 2.25
N ASP A 38 18.53 5.96 3.16
CA ASP A 38 18.50 6.31 4.59
C ASP A 38 18.75 7.80 4.84
N GLY A 39 17.87 8.41 5.64
CA GLY A 39 17.88 9.84 5.96
C GLY A 39 17.33 10.75 4.86
N GLN A 40 17.03 10.24 3.67
CA GLN A 40 16.46 11.05 2.59
C GLN A 40 14.94 11.13 2.69
N GLN A 41 14.41 12.35 2.73
CA GLN A 41 12.97 12.62 2.73
C GLN A 41 12.20 11.85 3.82
N GLY A 42 12.87 11.56 4.94
CA GLY A 42 12.33 10.81 6.07
C GLY A 42 12.14 9.32 5.83
N TRP A 43 12.79 8.74 4.82
CA TRP A 43 13.05 7.30 4.77
C TRP A 43 14.16 6.94 5.75
N ALA A 44 14.09 5.71 6.27
CA ALA A 44 15.10 5.13 7.14
C ALA A 44 15.40 3.68 6.72
N ASP A 45 16.55 3.18 7.11
CA ASP A 45 16.98 1.78 6.92
C ASP A 45 17.11 1.08 8.28
N ASP A 46 16.92 -0.24 8.34
CA ASP A 46 17.09 -1.03 9.56
C ASP A 46 18.56 -1.27 9.95
N GLY A 47 19.49 -0.67 9.20
CA GLY A 47 20.91 -0.58 9.54
C GLY A 47 21.72 -1.82 9.17
N ALA A 48 21.11 -2.80 8.51
CA ALA A 48 21.83 -3.97 7.98
C ALA A 48 22.54 -3.72 6.63
N SER A 49 22.39 -2.52 6.05
CA SER A 49 23.04 -2.16 4.79
C SER A 49 24.52 -1.85 4.98
N LEU A 50 25.40 -2.75 4.53
CA LEU A 50 26.80 -2.41 4.29
C LEU A 50 26.88 -1.35 3.17
N PRO A 51 27.88 -0.45 3.17
CA PRO A 51 28.11 0.46 2.05
C PRO A 51 28.21 -0.31 0.72
N GLY A 52 27.40 0.07 -0.27
CA GLY A 52 27.36 -0.60 -1.58
C GLY A 52 26.45 -1.85 -1.65
N THR A 53 25.76 -2.19 -0.56
CA THR A 53 24.82 -3.32 -0.50
C THR A 53 23.39 -2.90 -0.12
N GLY A 54 23.19 -1.62 0.19
CA GLY A 54 21.95 -1.08 0.78
C GLY A 54 20.84 -0.75 -0.21
N ASN A 55 19.83 -0.07 0.33
CA ASN A 55 18.73 0.54 -0.42
C ASN A 55 19.25 1.84 -1.05
N TYR A 56 19.35 1.92 -2.38
CA TYR A 56 19.86 3.13 -3.04
C TYR A 56 18.92 3.65 -4.10
N VAL A 57 18.87 4.98 -4.21
CA VAL A 57 18.17 5.64 -5.31
C VAL A 57 19.02 5.51 -6.56
N VAL A 58 18.42 4.98 -7.62
CA VAL A 58 19.04 4.87 -8.94
C VAL A 58 18.42 5.91 -9.86
N ASN A 59 19.27 6.71 -10.50
CA ASN A 59 18.87 7.59 -11.58
C ASN A 59 19.10 6.88 -12.92
N ASN A 60 18.09 6.15 -13.37
CA ASN A 60 18.11 5.43 -14.63
C ASN A 60 16.69 5.26 -15.16
N SER A 61 16.37 5.96 -16.25
CA SER A 61 15.05 5.92 -16.89
C SER A 61 14.63 4.53 -17.39
N ARG A 62 15.57 3.59 -17.58
CA ARG A 62 15.23 2.20 -17.93
C ARG A 62 14.75 1.37 -16.74
N SER A 63 15.03 1.82 -15.53
CA SER A 63 14.73 1.13 -14.28
C SER A 63 13.82 1.95 -13.38
N ALA A 64 13.23 3.03 -13.90
CA ALA A 64 12.20 3.84 -13.25
C ALA A 64 10.82 3.48 -13.82
N GLY A 65 9.82 3.37 -12.95
CA GLY A 65 8.43 3.07 -13.32
C GLY A 65 7.69 4.32 -13.76
N SER A 66 8.11 5.47 -13.23
CA SER A 66 7.77 6.81 -13.64
C SER A 66 9.05 7.66 -13.70
N GLY A 67 9.06 8.73 -14.50
CA GLY A 67 10.17 9.69 -14.48
C GLY A 67 11.56 9.10 -14.77
N THR A 68 12.50 9.31 -13.85
CA THR A 68 13.94 9.01 -14.01
C THR A 68 14.56 8.29 -12.81
N GLN A 69 13.90 8.26 -11.66
CA GLN A 69 14.40 7.74 -10.40
C GLN A 69 13.59 6.54 -9.93
N SER A 70 14.25 5.63 -9.23
CA SER A 70 13.62 4.53 -8.50
C SER A 70 14.50 4.14 -7.33
N VAL A 71 13.97 3.38 -6.38
CA VAL A 71 14.77 2.79 -5.31
C VAL A 71 15.14 1.37 -5.68
N ARG A 72 16.42 1.03 -5.61
CA ARG A 72 16.92 -0.32 -5.81
C ARG A 72 17.35 -0.95 -4.49
N ILE A 73 16.94 -2.20 -4.30
CA ILE A 73 17.34 -3.04 -3.16
C ILE A 73 18.06 -4.28 -3.71
N GLY A 74 19.25 -4.57 -3.18
CA GLY A 74 20.05 -5.77 -3.51
C GLY A 74 19.67 -7.03 -2.70
N SER A 75 20.35 -8.16 -2.95
CA SER A 75 20.05 -9.48 -2.33
C SER A 75 21.12 -10.02 -1.37
N ASN A 76 22.10 -9.22 -1.00
CA ASN A 76 23.28 -9.69 -0.26
C ASN A 76 23.14 -9.74 1.27
N ALA A 77 22.02 -9.27 1.83
CA ALA A 77 21.70 -9.53 3.25
C ALA A 77 20.50 -10.47 3.40
N LEU A 78 20.40 -11.11 4.57
CA LEU A 78 19.31 -12.04 4.92
C LEU A 78 17.94 -11.35 4.93
N SER A 79 17.91 -10.07 5.29
CA SER A 79 16.77 -9.18 5.26
C SER A 79 17.30 -7.76 5.12
N ILE A 80 16.67 -6.95 4.26
CA ILE A 80 16.93 -5.50 4.16
C ILE A 80 15.57 -4.82 4.07
N GLU A 81 15.43 -3.71 4.78
CA GLU A 81 14.21 -2.92 4.79
C GLU A 81 14.53 -1.44 4.69
N ALA A 82 13.94 -0.76 3.71
CA ALA A 82 13.81 0.69 3.72
C ALA A 82 12.38 1.03 4.12
N TYR A 83 12.22 1.75 5.22
CA TYR A 83 10.91 2.05 5.79
C TYR A 83 10.65 3.55 5.89
N LYS A 84 9.36 3.86 5.90
CA LYS A 84 8.82 5.21 6.04
C LYS A 84 7.86 5.21 7.21
N THR A 85 8.19 5.96 8.27
CA THR A 85 7.27 6.20 9.38
C THR A 85 6.12 7.11 8.92
N LEU A 86 4.89 6.72 9.26
CA LEU A 86 3.68 7.45 8.94
C LEU A 86 3.34 8.40 10.11
N SER A 87 3.23 9.69 9.82
CA SER A 87 3.11 10.75 10.84
C SER A 87 1.74 10.84 11.51
N THR A 88 0.72 10.15 11.01
CA THR A 88 -0.64 10.22 11.53
C THR A 88 -1.19 8.83 11.83
N PRO A 89 -1.42 8.48 13.10
CA PRO A 89 -2.26 7.33 13.42
C PRO A 89 -3.67 7.59 12.89
N PHE A 90 -4.19 6.69 12.05
CA PHE A 90 -5.55 6.73 11.47
C PHE A 90 -6.63 6.55 12.55
N GLY A 91 -6.91 7.59 13.31
CA GLY A 91 -7.95 7.61 14.34
C GLY A 91 -9.08 8.55 13.96
N GLY A 92 -10.25 8.02 13.61
CA GLY A 92 -11.49 8.81 13.64
C GLY A 92 -12.67 8.27 12.84
N GLY A 93 -12.43 7.51 11.76
CA GLY A 93 -13.51 6.96 10.93
C GLY A 93 -13.95 5.56 11.36
N VAL A 94 -15.24 5.27 11.27
CA VAL A 94 -15.75 3.90 11.38
C VAL A 94 -15.32 3.14 10.12
N ASN A 95 -14.42 2.17 10.26
CA ASN A 95 -13.98 1.24 9.21
C ASN A 95 -13.21 1.85 8.01
N PRO A 96 -12.05 2.50 8.22
CA PRO A 96 -11.21 2.92 7.09
C PRO A 96 -10.65 1.72 6.32
N VAL A 97 -10.53 1.88 5.00
CA VAL A 97 -9.68 1.01 4.17
C VAL A 97 -8.35 1.70 3.96
N ILE A 98 -7.28 1.10 4.48
CA ILE A 98 -5.91 1.54 4.20
C ILE A 98 -5.40 0.75 3.00
N SER A 99 -5.08 1.44 1.92
CA SER A 99 -4.49 0.84 0.72
C SER A 99 -3.01 1.19 0.67
N VAL A 100 -2.15 0.19 0.55
CA VAL A 100 -0.72 0.34 0.35
C VAL A 100 -0.35 -0.29 -0.99
N SER A 101 0.35 0.45 -1.85
CA SER A 101 0.82 -0.06 -3.13
C SER A 101 2.18 0.48 -3.53
N ALA A 102 2.90 -0.30 -4.34
CA ALA A 102 4.09 0.14 -5.05
C ALA A 102 4.17 -0.59 -6.40
N ASP A 103 4.89 0.01 -7.34
CA ASP A 103 5.38 -0.68 -8.52
C ASP A 103 6.72 -1.35 -8.19
N VAL A 104 6.87 -2.61 -8.58
CA VAL A 104 8.04 -3.44 -8.27
C VAL A 104 8.56 -4.10 -9.56
N TRP A 105 9.82 -3.85 -9.88
CA TRP A 105 10.56 -4.50 -10.96
C TRP A 105 11.56 -5.48 -10.36
N ILE A 106 11.37 -6.77 -10.61
CA ILE A 106 12.27 -7.81 -10.10
C ILE A 106 13.17 -8.28 -11.23
N ASP A 107 14.49 -8.25 -11.01
CA ASP A 107 15.46 -8.73 -11.99
C ASP A 107 15.28 -10.23 -12.25
N GLY A 108 15.12 -10.62 -13.52
CA GLY A 108 14.92 -12.01 -13.91
C GLY A 108 16.22 -12.80 -13.89
N THR A 109 16.43 -13.56 -12.81
CA THR A 109 17.53 -14.53 -12.69
C THR A 109 17.02 -15.78 -11.96
N SER A 110 17.79 -16.88 -12.03
CA SER A 110 17.42 -18.20 -11.52
C SER A 110 17.32 -18.35 -9.99
N ALA A 111 17.56 -17.29 -9.20
CA ALA A 111 17.58 -17.38 -7.74
C ALA A 111 16.16 -17.34 -7.12
N SER A 112 15.56 -18.50 -6.87
CA SER A 112 14.20 -18.62 -6.31
C SER A 112 14.04 -18.24 -4.84
N THR A 113 15.14 -18.02 -4.09
CA THR A 113 15.11 -17.91 -2.62
C THR A 113 15.06 -16.49 -2.06
N VAL A 114 15.23 -15.48 -2.92
CA VAL A 114 15.15 -14.06 -2.54
C VAL A 114 13.80 -13.50 -2.93
N PHE A 115 13.17 -12.76 -2.03
CA PHE A 115 11.86 -12.17 -2.24
C PHE A 115 11.92 -10.65 -2.05
N TYR A 116 11.22 -9.92 -2.89
CA TYR A 116 11.14 -8.46 -2.88
C TYR A 116 9.68 -8.00 -2.89
N GLY A 117 9.38 -6.93 -2.18
CA GLY A 117 8.05 -6.33 -2.24
C GLY A 117 7.82 -5.29 -1.17
N ILE A 118 6.57 -5.20 -0.71
CA ILE A 118 6.14 -4.18 0.24
C ILE A 118 5.55 -4.81 1.49
N THR A 119 5.81 -4.20 2.65
CA THR A 119 5.19 -4.59 3.91
C THR A 119 4.71 -3.38 4.69
N GLY A 120 3.76 -3.60 5.59
CA GLY A 120 3.27 -2.59 6.52
C GLY A 120 3.41 -3.11 7.94
N ARG A 121 3.89 -2.25 8.85
CA ARG A 121 4.25 -2.63 10.22
C ARG A 121 3.53 -1.79 11.26
N ILE A 122 3.43 -2.38 12.45
CA ILE A 122 3.02 -1.71 13.68
C ILE A 122 4.10 -2.02 14.72
N GLY A 123 4.92 -1.01 15.04
CA GLY A 123 6.18 -1.24 15.73
C GLY A 123 7.03 -2.25 14.95
N ASN A 124 7.49 -3.30 15.63
CA ASN A 124 8.34 -4.31 14.99
C ASN A 124 7.56 -5.39 14.21
N ASP A 125 6.24 -5.46 14.34
CA ASP A 125 5.43 -6.54 13.79
C ASP A 125 4.94 -6.23 12.37
N ARG A 126 5.18 -7.15 11.43
CA ARG A 126 4.65 -7.06 10.06
C ARG A 126 3.20 -7.50 10.06
N ILE A 127 2.29 -6.60 9.71
CA ILE A 127 0.86 -6.89 9.72
C ILE A 127 0.41 -7.49 8.39
N ALA A 128 0.83 -6.84 7.31
CA ALA A 128 0.47 -7.19 5.94
C ALA A 128 1.67 -6.98 5.03
N GLY A 129 1.72 -7.70 3.92
CA GLY A 129 2.70 -7.45 2.89
C GLY A 129 2.59 -8.43 1.73
N LEU A 130 3.15 -8.02 0.60
CA LEU A 130 3.18 -8.79 -0.63
C LEU A 130 4.59 -8.77 -1.18
N VAL A 131 5.13 -9.95 -1.48
CA VAL A 131 6.51 -10.12 -1.93
C VAL A 131 6.55 -11.16 -3.06
N ALA A 132 7.52 -11.06 -3.94
CA ALA A 132 7.75 -12.07 -4.97
C ALA A 132 9.23 -12.32 -5.22
N SER A 133 9.57 -13.51 -5.69
CA SER A 133 10.94 -13.88 -6.05
C SER A 133 11.22 -13.69 -7.53
N SER A 134 12.50 -13.77 -7.93
CA SER A 134 12.89 -13.75 -9.33
C SER A 134 12.52 -15.03 -10.10
N SER A 135 12.03 -16.08 -9.41
CA SER A 135 11.39 -17.24 -10.05
C SER A 135 9.91 -17.02 -10.33
N GLY A 136 9.36 -15.84 -10.00
CA GLY A 136 7.96 -15.52 -10.19
C GLY A 136 7.04 -15.93 -9.04
N LEU A 137 7.56 -16.57 -7.98
CA LEU A 137 6.73 -17.03 -6.86
C LEU A 137 6.26 -15.84 -6.01
N VAL A 138 4.95 -15.73 -5.79
CA VAL A 138 4.34 -14.69 -4.96
C VAL A 138 4.00 -15.22 -3.58
N ARG A 139 4.36 -14.45 -2.54
CA ARG A 139 3.99 -14.68 -1.15
C ARG A 139 3.28 -13.47 -0.57
N ARG A 140 2.35 -13.72 0.34
CA ARG A 140 1.77 -12.70 1.21
C ARG A 140 2.24 -12.91 2.64
N THR A 141 2.29 -11.86 3.45
CA THR A 141 2.50 -11.97 4.89
C THR A 141 1.31 -11.48 5.67
N VAL A 142 0.90 -12.25 6.69
CA VAL A 142 -0.10 -11.84 7.67
C VAL A 142 0.50 -12.09 9.05
N LEU A 143 0.59 -11.05 9.88
CA LEU A 143 1.19 -11.16 11.22
C LEU A 143 2.60 -11.81 11.17
N GLY A 144 3.45 -11.36 10.26
CA GLY A 144 4.81 -11.85 10.07
C GLY A 144 4.94 -13.20 9.36
N THR A 145 3.84 -13.92 9.16
CA THR A 145 3.86 -15.26 8.53
C THR A 145 3.72 -15.17 7.03
N PHE A 146 4.76 -15.60 6.29
CA PHE A 146 4.73 -15.65 4.83
C PHE A 146 4.09 -16.95 4.31
N VAL A 147 3.18 -16.81 3.35
CA VAL A 147 2.45 -17.92 2.71
C VAL A 147 2.44 -17.74 1.19
N ASP A 148 2.73 -18.82 0.46
CA ASP A 148 2.65 -18.84 -1.01
C ASP A 148 1.21 -18.56 -1.50
N VAL A 149 1.08 -17.75 -2.54
CA VAL A 149 -0.20 -17.44 -3.16
C VAL A 149 -0.37 -18.28 -4.43
N ALA A 150 -1.15 -19.35 -4.32
CA ALA A 150 -1.37 -20.28 -5.43
C ALA A 150 -1.94 -19.57 -6.67
N GLY A 151 -1.34 -19.84 -7.84
CA GLY A 151 -1.78 -19.28 -9.12
C GLY A 151 -1.37 -17.83 -9.38
N ALA A 152 -0.79 -17.13 -8.40
CA ALA A 152 -0.22 -15.80 -8.60
C ALA A 152 1.25 -15.92 -9.03
N SER A 153 1.64 -15.12 -10.03
CA SER A 153 3.02 -14.99 -10.45
C SER A 153 3.33 -13.58 -10.94
N VAL A 154 4.59 -13.15 -10.78
CA VAL A 154 5.08 -11.89 -11.35
C VAL A 154 5.82 -12.13 -12.65
N THR A 155 5.75 -11.15 -13.55
CA THR A 155 6.64 -11.14 -14.73
C THR A 155 7.95 -10.48 -14.32
N THR A 156 9.06 -11.22 -14.37
CA THR A 156 10.37 -10.63 -14.10
C THR A 156 10.85 -9.77 -15.26
N ASN A 157 11.78 -8.85 -14.99
CA ASN A 157 12.20 -7.83 -15.95
C ASN A 157 11.00 -7.02 -16.50
N ALA A 158 10.01 -6.79 -15.64
CA ALA A 158 8.84 -5.97 -15.90
C ALA A 158 8.35 -5.34 -14.60
N TRP A 159 7.68 -4.19 -14.71
CA TRP A 159 6.99 -3.56 -13.59
C TRP A 159 5.73 -4.33 -13.25
N ASN A 160 5.58 -4.64 -11.95
CA ASN A 160 4.40 -5.28 -11.40
C ASN A 160 3.83 -4.39 -10.31
N LYS A 161 2.52 -4.15 -10.32
CA LYS A 161 1.88 -3.34 -9.28
C LYS A 161 1.46 -4.21 -8.11
N PHE A 162 2.11 -4.03 -6.98
CA PHE A 162 1.81 -4.72 -5.72
C PHE A 162 0.85 -3.85 -4.93
N ARG A 163 -0.22 -4.43 -4.39
CA ARG A 163 -1.13 -3.73 -3.49
C ARG A 163 -1.72 -4.65 -2.46
N TYR A 164 -1.92 -4.15 -1.25
CA TYR A 164 -2.81 -4.76 -0.28
C TYR A 164 -3.70 -3.69 0.36
N ASP A 165 -4.93 -4.10 0.65
CA ASP A 165 -5.94 -3.27 1.31
C ASP A 165 -6.24 -3.88 2.68
N VAL A 166 -6.13 -3.08 3.74
CA VAL A 166 -6.51 -3.45 5.10
C VAL A 166 -7.79 -2.71 5.47
N THR A 167 -8.86 -3.48 5.68
CA THR A 167 -10.16 -2.96 6.11
C THR A 167 -10.35 -3.27 7.57
N TYR A 168 -10.47 -2.26 8.42
CA TYR A 168 -10.79 -2.45 9.83
C TYR A 168 -12.30 -2.56 9.98
N SER A 169 -12.79 -3.55 10.72
CA SER A 169 -14.23 -3.71 11.00
C SER A 169 -14.58 -3.38 12.45
N SER A 170 -13.60 -3.53 13.35
CA SER A 170 -13.66 -3.10 14.74
C SER A 170 -12.24 -3.03 15.32
N PRO A 171 -12.03 -2.44 16.51
CA PRO A 171 -10.73 -2.50 17.17
C PRO A 171 -10.20 -3.93 17.31
N GLY A 172 -9.01 -4.20 16.74
CA GLY A 172 -8.40 -5.53 16.79
C GLY A 172 -8.88 -6.52 15.74
N VAL A 173 -9.84 -6.13 14.89
CA VAL A 173 -10.35 -6.96 13.80
C VAL A 173 -10.17 -6.22 12.48
N ALA A 174 -9.44 -6.85 11.57
CA ALA A 174 -9.27 -6.36 10.22
C ALA A 174 -9.44 -7.49 9.20
N SER A 175 -9.65 -7.12 7.95
CA SER A 175 -9.56 -8.03 6.82
C SER A 175 -8.55 -7.50 5.82
N ILE A 176 -7.70 -8.37 5.28
CA ILE A 176 -6.65 -8.00 4.32
C ILE A 176 -6.94 -8.63 2.97
N GLN A 177 -6.94 -7.84 1.90
CA GLN A 177 -7.04 -8.30 0.52
C GLN A 177 -5.79 -7.93 -0.27
N TYR A 178 -5.27 -8.88 -1.06
CA TYR A 178 -4.05 -8.71 -1.84
C TYR A 178 -4.36 -8.62 -3.33
N PHE A 179 -3.61 -7.75 -4.01
CA PHE A 179 -3.74 -7.50 -5.44
C PHE A 179 -2.37 -7.49 -6.11
N LEU A 180 -2.35 -8.02 -7.32
CA LEU A 180 -1.21 -7.95 -8.24
C LEU A 180 -1.70 -7.45 -9.58
N ASN A 181 -1.06 -6.40 -10.12
CA ASN A 181 -1.46 -5.79 -11.39
C ASN A 181 -2.95 -5.40 -11.42
N ASN A 182 -3.44 -4.86 -10.29
CA ASN A 182 -4.84 -4.50 -10.03
C ASN A 182 -5.85 -5.66 -9.99
N ALA A 183 -5.42 -6.91 -10.15
CA ALA A 183 -6.27 -8.09 -9.98
C ALA A 183 -6.15 -8.64 -8.56
N ALA A 184 -7.28 -9.00 -7.93
CA ALA A 184 -7.27 -9.65 -6.63
C ALA A 184 -6.66 -11.06 -6.78
N ILE A 185 -5.64 -11.37 -5.98
CA ILE A 185 -4.94 -12.67 -6.00
C ILE A 185 -5.31 -13.54 -4.80
N THR A 186 -6.12 -13.03 -3.88
CA THR A 186 -6.62 -13.76 -2.73
C THR A 186 -8.04 -13.36 -2.39
N ASN A 187 -8.75 -14.25 -1.70
CA ASN A 187 -9.91 -13.86 -0.90
C ASN A 187 -9.45 -12.94 0.25
N SER A 188 -10.37 -12.14 0.78
CA SER A 188 -10.13 -11.34 1.97
C SER A 188 -9.85 -12.25 3.18
N ILE A 189 -8.81 -11.95 3.93
CA ILE A 189 -8.36 -12.72 5.08
C ILE A 189 -8.73 -11.98 6.35
N SER A 190 -9.58 -12.56 7.19
CA SER A 190 -9.87 -12.01 8.50
C SER A 190 -8.71 -12.23 9.47
N VAL A 191 -8.34 -11.17 10.16
CA VAL A 191 -7.30 -11.16 11.19
C VAL A 191 -7.95 -10.66 12.48
N ASN A 192 -7.90 -11.51 13.51
CA ASN A 192 -8.38 -11.19 14.85
C ASN A 192 -7.20 -11.02 15.79
N GLY A 193 -7.31 -10.11 16.75
CA GLY A 193 -6.32 -9.96 17.82
C GLY A 193 -5.07 -9.21 17.39
N LEU A 194 -5.14 -8.40 16.33
CA LEU A 194 -4.04 -7.54 15.90
C LEU A 194 -3.49 -6.62 17.03
N PHE A 195 -4.25 -6.44 18.13
CA PHE A 195 -3.92 -5.54 19.25
C PHE A 195 -4.29 -6.11 20.63
N ALA A 196 -4.13 -7.42 20.88
CA ALA A 196 -4.58 -8.06 22.12
C ALA A 196 -3.97 -7.50 23.45
N GLY A 197 -3.09 -6.49 23.40
CA GLY A 197 -2.49 -5.84 24.57
C GLY A 197 -2.70 -4.33 24.72
N ASN A 198 -3.27 -3.59 23.75
CA ASN A 198 -3.48 -2.14 23.91
C ASN A 198 -4.64 -1.59 23.06
N PRO A 199 -5.85 -1.42 23.65
CA PRO A 199 -7.01 -0.85 22.95
C PRO A 199 -6.90 0.66 22.69
N ALA A 200 -5.88 1.37 23.20
CA ALA A 200 -5.60 2.76 22.84
C ALA A 200 -4.69 2.87 21.61
N SER A 201 -4.05 1.77 21.19
CA SER A 201 -3.16 1.70 20.03
C SER A 201 -3.81 0.98 18.85
N VAL A 202 -5.13 1.07 18.71
CA VAL A 202 -5.87 0.42 17.63
C VAL A 202 -5.27 0.77 16.27
N GLY A 203 -4.47 -0.15 15.76
CA GLY A 203 -4.42 -0.58 14.37
C GLY A 203 -4.12 0.42 13.31
N ASN A 204 -3.11 1.25 13.52
CA ASN A 204 -2.60 2.07 12.45
C ASN A 204 -1.21 1.60 12.10
N PHE A 205 -0.97 1.34 10.80
CA PHE A 205 0.40 1.19 10.32
C PHE A 205 1.23 2.35 10.85
N SER A 206 2.25 2.05 11.64
CA SER A 206 3.25 3.05 12.01
C SER A 206 4.24 3.25 10.88
N GLU A 207 4.43 2.22 10.06
CA GLU A 207 5.45 2.18 9.02
C GLU A 207 4.97 1.41 7.79
N VAL A 208 5.46 1.83 6.63
CA VAL A 208 5.44 1.03 5.40
C VAL A 208 6.86 0.88 4.90
N ALA A 209 7.14 -0.23 4.24
CA ALA A 209 8.50 -0.54 3.86
C ALA A 209 8.60 -1.21 2.50
N LEU A 210 9.70 -0.87 1.82
CA LEU A 210 10.28 -1.64 0.73
C LEU A 210 11.12 -2.74 1.38
N TYR A 211 10.86 -3.99 1.01
CA TYR A 211 11.30 -5.13 1.80
C TYR A 211 11.92 -6.20 0.92
N THR A 212 13.03 -6.76 1.39
CA THR A 212 13.62 -7.99 0.85
C THR A 212 14.00 -8.95 1.96
N PHE A 213 13.97 -10.24 1.65
CA PHE A 213 14.49 -11.30 2.50
C PHE A 213 14.95 -12.49 1.67
N ASN A 214 15.91 -13.23 2.20
CA ASN A 214 16.54 -14.35 1.54
C ASN A 214 16.58 -15.58 2.45
N PHE A 215 16.15 -16.73 1.93
CA PHE A 215 16.24 -18.03 2.61
C PHE A 215 17.48 -18.86 2.21
N GLY A 216 18.34 -18.36 1.34
CA GLY A 216 19.44 -19.11 0.75
C GLY A 216 20.71 -18.28 0.58
N THR A 217 21.62 -18.77 -0.26
CA THR A 217 22.85 -18.06 -0.61
C THR A 217 22.53 -16.77 -1.37
N SER A 218 23.25 -15.69 -1.04
CA SER A 218 23.12 -14.39 -1.70
C SER A 218 23.37 -14.52 -3.20
N GLY A 219 22.37 -14.17 -4.01
CA GLY A 219 22.54 -13.93 -5.44
C GLY A 219 23.01 -12.49 -5.71
N THR A 220 23.17 -12.13 -6.98
CA THR A 220 23.43 -10.75 -7.44
C THR A 220 22.14 -10.04 -7.86
N VAL A 221 20.99 -10.57 -7.45
CA VAL A 221 19.67 -10.12 -7.87
C VAL A 221 19.32 -8.82 -7.14
N GLY A 222 18.52 -7.97 -7.76
CA GLY A 222 17.88 -6.86 -7.07
C GLY A 222 16.44 -6.67 -7.52
N ALA A 223 15.77 -5.74 -6.87
CA ALA A 223 14.51 -5.20 -7.33
C ALA A 223 14.56 -3.67 -7.31
N ASN A 224 13.87 -3.05 -8.26
CA ASN A 224 13.59 -1.62 -8.25
C ASN A 224 12.15 -1.40 -7.78
N PHE A 225 11.93 -0.31 -7.06
CA PHE A 225 10.67 0.09 -6.45
C PHE A 225 10.36 1.52 -6.86
N ASP A 226 9.08 1.77 -7.15
CA ASP A 226 8.59 3.08 -7.57
C ASP A 226 7.11 3.28 -7.18
N ASN A 227 6.62 4.51 -7.27
CA ASN A 227 5.21 4.90 -7.08
C ASN A 227 4.59 4.35 -5.78
N MET A 228 5.32 4.46 -4.66
CA MET A 228 4.84 4.02 -3.36
C MET A 228 3.71 4.93 -2.89
N LEU A 229 2.54 4.36 -2.63
CA LEU A 229 1.33 5.08 -2.23
C LEU A 229 0.70 4.41 -1.02
N VAL A 230 0.38 5.23 -0.02
CA VAL A 230 -0.48 4.88 1.11
C VAL A 230 -1.65 5.85 1.13
N GLN A 231 -2.86 5.33 1.08
CA GLN A 231 -4.07 6.15 1.08
C GLN A 231 -5.19 5.54 1.92
N LEU A 232 -6.01 6.41 2.50
CA LEU A 232 -7.28 6.04 3.11
C LEU A 232 -8.37 6.19 2.08
N THR A 233 -9.07 5.09 1.80
CA THR A 233 -10.35 5.17 1.10
C THR A 233 -11.45 5.26 2.15
N PRO A 234 -12.11 6.42 2.31
CA PRO A 234 -13.26 6.49 3.20
C PRO A 234 -14.37 5.58 2.66
N VAL A 235 -14.91 4.74 3.53
CA VAL A 235 -16.12 3.96 3.24
C VAL A 235 -17.31 4.89 3.45
N PRO A 236 -18.18 5.10 2.44
CA PRO A 236 -19.35 5.95 2.61
C PRO A 236 -20.18 5.47 3.81
N GLU A 237 -20.42 6.36 4.76
CA GLU A 237 -21.22 6.01 5.93
C GLU A 237 -22.64 5.63 5.48
N PRO A 238 -23.28 4.61 6.11
CA PRO A 238 -24.66 4.26 5.81
C PRO A 238 -25.61 5.45 5.91
N ALA A 239 -25.35 6.38 6.84
CA ALA A 239 -26.11 7.62 6.99
C ALA A 239 -26.01 8.53 5.76
N THR A 240 -24.81 8.68 5.18
CA THR A 240 -24.60 9.46 3.95
C THR A 240 -25.37 8.87 2.78
N LEU A 241 -25.35 7.53 2.65
CA LEU A 241 -26.13 6.83 1.64
C LEU A 241 -27.64 6.98 1.88
N ALA A 242 -28.09 6.93 3.14
CA ALA A 242 -29.49 7.11 3.50
C ALA A 242 -29.97 8.54 3.18
N ILE A 243 -29.19 9.56 3.53
CA ILE A 243 -29.48 10.97 3.23
C ILE A 243 -29.54 11.17 1.71
N LEU A 244 -28.59 10.60 0.97
CA LEU A 244 -28.58 10.64 -0.50
C LEU A 244 -29.86 9.98 -1.08
N GLY A 245 -30.22 8.80 -0.58
CA GLY A 245 -31.42 8.08 -0.97
C GLY A 245 -32.71 8.84 -0.67
N LEU A 246 -32.81 9.44 0.52
CA LEU A 246 -33.95 10.28 0.92
C LEU A 246 -34.03 11.56 0.09
N GLY A 247 -32.90 12.20 -0.18
CA GLY A 247 -32.80 13.36 -1.08
C GLY A 247 -33.30 13.04 -2.48
N ALA A 248 -32.86 11.91 -3.06
CA ALA A 248 -33.31 11.43 -4.35
C ALA A 248 -34.82 11.12 -4.37
N ALA A 249 -35.35 10.50 -3.31
CA ALA A 249 -36.77 10.20 -3.18
C ALA A 249 -37.63 11.48 -3.09
N MET A 250 -37.20 12.48 -2.34
CA MET A 250 -37.87 13.79 -2.24
C MET A 250 -37.89 14.51 -3.59
N LEU A 251 -36.79 14.48 -4.35
CA LEU A 251 -36.73 15.05 -5.70
C LEU A 251 -37.71 14.36 -6.66
N ARG A 252 -37.82 13.02 -6.58
CA ARG A 252 -38.77 12.25 -7.39
C ARG A 252 -40.22 12.62 -7.07
N ARG A 253 -40.57 12.80 -5.78
CA ARG A 253 -41.91 13.23 -5.37
C ARG A 253 -42.25 14.63 -5.89
N ARG A 254 -41.31 15.58 -5.79
CA ARG A 254 -41.51 16.95 -6.30
C ARG A 254 -41.80 17.01 -7.80
N ARG A 255 -41.12 16.19 -8.61
CA ARG A 255 -41.38 16.11 -10.06
C ARG A 255 -42.77 15.57 -10.41
N LYS A 256 -43.36 14.71 -9.57
CA LYS A 256 -44.71 14.20 -9.79
C LYS A 256 -45.79 15.21 -9.42
N ALA A 257 -45.58 16.02 -8.39
CA ALA A 257 -46.54 17.03 -7.95
C ALA A 257 -46.63 18.27 -8.86
N SER A 258 -45.63 18.48 -9.73
CA SER A 258 -45.60 19.58 -10.70
C SER A 258 -46.14 19.21 -12.09
N LYS A 259 -46.67 17.99 -12.26
CA LYS A 259 -47.40 17.56 -13.45
C LYS A 259 -48.86 17.42 -13.08
#